data_AF-A0AAD8HUI5-F1
#
_entry.id   AF-A0AAD8HUI5-F1
#
_cell.length_a   1.000
_cell.length_b   1.000
_cell.length_c   1.000
_cell.angle_alpha   90.00
_cell.angle_beta   90.00
_cell.angle_gamma   90.00
#
_symmetry.space_group_name_H-M   'P 1'
#
loop_
_entity.id
_entity.type
_entity.pdbx_description
1 polymer ?
#
loop_
_entity_poly.entity_id
_entity_poly.type
_entity_poly.pdbx_seq_one_letter_code
_entity_poly.pdbx_strand_id
1 'polypeptide(L)'
;MPAKALYSKVFEISVFRWNIACISFESGADNWLIQLEERGDNWRDNVVYAQKVFAKVATTISKFEPVTVCASAAQWDNARRQLPHSVRVIEMSMNDSWFRDSGPTFVVNKSKSSPGNTIYKVAGIDWNFNSWGGAEDGCYTDWGLDLLVAKKIISVERLPRFPQSIILEGGSIHVDGEGTCLTTEECLLNKNRNPHLTKVQIEDELKTGTLLSIFILSEMCWL
;
A
#
# COMPACT_ATOMS: atom_id res chain seq x y z
N MET A 1 -0.92 7.68 28.83
CA MET A 1 -2.25 7.36 28.26
C MET A 1 -2.02 6.81 26.86
N PRO A 2 -2.33 5.54 26.53
CA PRO A 2 -2.01 5.05 25.20
C PRO A 2 -3.04 5.61 24.20
N ALA A 3 -2.55 6.09 23.06
CA ALA A 3 -3.28 6.80 22.00
C ALA A 3 -4.36 5.97 21.26
N LYS A 4 -4.91 4.93 21.90
CA LYS A 4 -5.70 3.84 21.31
C LYS A 4 -7.18 4.18 21.01
N ALA A 5 -7.69 5.34 21.42
CA ALA A 5 -9.15 5.61 21.45
C ALA A 5 -9.67 6.58 20.35
N LEU A 6 -8.87 6.95 19.35
CA LEU A 6 -9.18 8.09 18.47
C LEU A 6 -9.65 7.73 17.06
N TYR A 7 -9.85 6.45 16.76
CA TYR A 7 -10.04 5.95 15.41
C TYR A 7 -11.19 4.91 15.35
N SER A 8 -12.34 5.23 14.76
CA SER A 8 -13.61 4.47 14.88
C SER A 8 -14.25 3.96 13.58
N LYS A 9 -13.86 4.38 12.36
CA LYS A 9 -14.49 3.89 11.10
C LYS A 9 -13.62 4.09 9.86
N VAL A 10 -13.09 2.99 9.28
CA VAL A 10 -12.61 2.97 7.88
C VAL A 10 -13.78 2.65 6.97
N PHE A 11 -13.91 3.41 5.89
CA PHE A 11 -14.60 3.00 4.68
C PHE A 11 -13.51 2.92 3.60
N GLU A 12 -13.36 1.75 2.99
CA GLU A 12 -12.41 1.41 1.92
C GLU A 12 -10.93 1.17 2.32
N ILE A 13 -10.45 -0.09 2.14
CA ILE A 13 -9.09 -0.27 1.60
C ILE A 13 -9.26 0.04 0.11
N SER A 14 -8.77 1.19 -0.31
CA SER A 14 -8.79 1.58 -1.72
C SER A 14 -8.28 0.42 -2.58
N VAL A 15 -9.12 -0.02 -3.50
CA VAL A 15 -8.92 -1.23 -4.31
C VAL A 15 -7.98 -0.91 -5.48
N PHE A 16 -6.89 -1.67 -5.52
CA PHE A 16 -5.73 -1.71 -6.41
C PHE A 16 -6.10 -2.12 -7.84
N ARG A 17 -5.85 -1.30 -8.86
CA ARG A 17 -5.63 -1.82 -10.22
C ARG A 17 -4.16 -1.66 -10.58
N TRP A 18 -3.48 -2.79 -10.83
CA TRP A 18 -2.13 -2.91 -11.42
C TRP A 18 -1.03 -2.04 -10.81
N ASN A 19 -0.09 -2.62 -10.03
CA ASN A 19 1.21 -2.03 -9.58
C ASN A 19 1.18 -0.69 -8.83
N ILE A 20 -0.01 -0.12 -8.66
CA ILE A 20 -0.23 1.24 -8.22
C ILE A 20 -0.85 1.18 -6.84
N ALA A 21 -0.40 2.01 -5.90
CA ALA A 21 -1.13 2.24 -4.67
C ALA A 21 -2.00 3.49 -4.80
N CYS A 22 -3.22 3.45 -4.28
CA CYS A 22 -4.12 4.58 -4.22
C CYS A 22 -4.34 4.97 -2.76
N ILE A 23 -4.14 6.24 -2.45
CA ILE A 23 -4.72 6.84 -1.27
C ILE A 23 -6.08 7.37 -1.72
N SER A 24 -7.18 6.65 -1.50
CA SER A 24 -8.53 7.18 -1.76
C SER A 24 -9.17 7.53 -0.42
N PHE A 25 -9.76 8.71 -0.34
CA PHE A 25 -10.67 9.12 0.71
C PHE A 25 -11.97 9.59 0.04
N GLU A 26 -13.12 9.11 0.49
CA GLU A 26 -14.45 9.58 0.03
C GLU A 26 -14.71 11.10 0.19
N SER A 27 -13.73 11.92 0.59
CA SER A 27 -13.90 13.37 0.82
C SER A 27 -12.72 14.26 0.40
N GLY A 28 -11.82 13.81 -0.49
CA GLY A 28 -11.03 14.75 -1.30
C GLY A 28 -9.58 15.01 -0.87
N ALA A 29 -8.84 13.96 -0.51
CA ALA A 29 -7.37 14.01 -0.50
C ALA A 29 -6.78 12.81 -1.25
N ASP A 30 -7.34 12.53 -2.41
CA ASP A 30 -7.00 11.35 -3.19
C ASP A 30 -5.62 11.56 -3.82
N ASN A 31 -4.68 10.67 -3.54
CA ASN A 31 -3.36 10.74 -4.16
C ASN A 31 -2.94 9.33 -4.58
N TRP A 32 -2.76 9.16 -5.87
CA TRP A 32 -2.24 7.92 -6.42
C TRP A 32 -0.72 7.89 -6.28
N LEU A 33 -0.20 6.81 -5.75
CA LEU A 33 1.21 6.53 -5.62
C LEU A 33 1.63 5.52 -6.68
N ILE A 34 2.55 5.93 -7.53
CA ILE A 34 3.08 5.09 -8.60
C ILE A 34 4.59 5.03 -8.44
N GLN A 35 5.15 3.84 -8.54
CA GLN A 35 6.59 3.66 -8.58
C GLN A 35 7.07 3.65 -10.03
N LEU A 36 8.12 4.39 -10.36
CA LEU A 36 8.78 4.26 -11.65
C LEU A 36 9.76 3.07 -11.63
N GLU A 37 9.62 2.19 -12.62
CA GLU A 37 10.42 1.00 -12.77
C GLU A 37 11.85 1.26 -13.30
N GLU A 38 12.82 0.47 -12.86
CA GLU A 38 14.23 0.53 -13.27
C GLU A 38 14.99 -0.82 -13.32
N ARG A 39 14.42 -1.93 -12.82
CA ARG A 39 15.00 -3.28 -12.82
C ARG A 39 14.97 -3.92 -14.22
N GLY A 40 16.14 -4.03 -14.85
CA GLY A 40 16.29 -4.61 -16.19
C GLY A 40 16.25 -6.14 -16.27
N ASP A 41 16.35 -6.83 -15.14
CA ASP A 41 16.27 -8.30 -15.03
C ASP A 41 14.82 -8.82 -14.96
N ASN A 42 13.88 -8.00 -14.48
CA ASN A 42 12.44 -8.28 -14.55
C ASN A 42 11.80 -7.69 -15.82
N TRP A 43 12.16 -6.45 -16.17
CA TRP A 43 11.54 -5.72 -17.27
C TRP A 43 12.47 -5.61 -18.48
N ARG A 44 12.03 -6.20 -19.60
CA ARG A 44 12.78 -6.24 -20.86
C ARG A 44 13.21 -4.86 -21.37
N ASP A 45 14.25 -4.88 -22.22
CA ASP A 45 14.78 -3.72 -22.93
C ASP A 45 15.18 -2.56 -21.99
N ASN A 46 15.82 -2.90 -20.86
CA ASN A 46 16.22 -1.94 -19.82
C ASN A 46 15.04 -1.04 -19.42
N VAL A 47 13.88 -1.64 -19.16
CA VAL A 47 12.67 -1.01 -18.62
C VAL A 47 11.99 0.06 -19.50
N VAL A 48 12.50 0.37 -20.68
CA VAL A 48 12.03 1.52 -21.50
C VAL A 48 10.54 1.46 -21.80
N TYR A 49 10.02 0.26 -22.10
CA TYR A 49 8.59 0.08 -22.38
C TYR A 49 7.74 0.18 -21.12
N ALA A 50 8.22 -0.36 -19.99
CA ALA A 50 7.53 -0.28 -18.71
C ALA A 50 7.39 1.18 -18.28
N GLN A 51 8.49 1.95 -18.30
CA GLN A 51 8.47 3.36 -17.92
C GLN A 51 7.47 4.18 -18.75
N LYS A 52 7.39 3.96 -20.08
CA LYS A 52 6.41 4.63 -20.94
C LYS A 52 4.97 4.29 -20.55
N VAL A 53 4.69 3.04 -20.20
CA VAL A 53 3.36 2.61 -19.76
C VAL A 53 3.02 3.24 -18.42
N PHE A 54 3.93 3.19 -17.45
CA PHE A 54 3.74 3.81 -16.13
C PHE A 54 3.52 5.32 -16.25
N ALA A 55 4.31 6.01 -17.07
CA ALA A 55 4.13 7.44 -17.34
C ALA A 55 2.76 7.73 -17.97
N LYS A 56 2.30 6.89 -18.91
CA LYS A 56 0.98 7.02 -19.52
C LYS A 56 -0.16 6.81 -18.52
N VAL A 57 -0.04 5.82 -17.63
CA VAL A 57 -1.03 5.55 -16.58
C VAL A 57 -1.07 6.72 -15.60
N ALA A 58 0.08 7.16 -15.08
CA ALA A 58 0.20 8.32 -14.20
C ALA A 58 -0.41 9.58 -14.82
N THR A 59 -0.08 9.86 -16.08
CA THR A 59 -0.63 11.00 -16.82
C THR A 59 -2.15 10.90 -16.99
N THR A 60 -2.67 9.68 -17.22
CA THR A 60 -4.11 9.47 -17.41
C THR A 60 -4.87 9.68 -16.10
N ILE A 61 -4.38 9.13 -14.99
CA ILE A 61 -4.97 9.31 -13.66
C ILE A 61 -4.91 10.78 -13.25
N SER A 62 -3.80 11.48 -13.56
CA SER A 62 -3.60 12.90 -13.20
C SER A 62 -4.63 13.88 -13.76
N LYS A 63 -5.48 13.43 -14.69
CA LYS A 63 -6.62 14.20 -15.23
C LYS A 63 -7.83 14.21 -14.30
N PHE A 64 -7.91 13.27 -13.38
CA PHE A 64 -9.04 13.05 -12.49
C PHE A 64 -8.64 13.26 -11.03
N GLU A 65 -7.47 12.75 -10.64
CA GLU A 65 -7.02 12.74 -9.26
C GLU A 65 -5.52 13.07 -9.17
N PRO A 66 -5.05 13.70 -8.07
CA PRO A 66 -3.63 13.91 -7.84
C PRO A 66 -2.81 12.61 -7.92
N VAL A 67 -1.62 12.72 -8.51
CA VAL A 67 -0.69 11.59 -8.66
C VAL A 67 0.70 12.00 -8.17
N THR A 68 1.32 11.10 -7.43
CA THR A 68 2.72 11.15 -7.02
C THR A 68 3.45 9.95 -7.59
N VAL A 69 4.48 10.21 -8.39
CA VAL A 69 5.41 9.18 -8.87
C VAL A 69 6.67 9.19 -8.01
N CYS A 70 6.99 8.05 -7.42
CA CYS A 70 8.25 7.80 -6.75
C CYS A 70 9.27 7.31 -7.79
N ALA A 71 10.46 7.88 -7.81
CA ALA A 71 11.56 7.44 -8.67
C ALA A 71 12.86 7.39 -7.87
N SER A 72 13.78 6.48 -8.22
CA SER A 72 15.12 6.48 -7.64
C SER A 72 15.87 7.77 -7.97
N ALA A 73 16.95 8.06 -7.25
CA ALA A 73 17.83 9.19 -7.55
C ALA A 73 18.30 9.18 -9.02
N ALA A 74 18.63 7.99 -9.55
CA ALA A 74 19.09 7.82 -10.93
C ALA A 74 17.99 8.07 -11.97
N GLN A 75 16.74 7.76 -11.65
CA GLN A 75 15.60 7.89 -12.55
C GLN A 75 14.79 9.17 -12.36
N TRP A 76 15.07 9.98 -11.33
CA TRP A 76 14.24 11.15 -11.00
C TRP A 76 14.15 12.15 -12.17
N ASP A 77 15.28 12.50 -12.77
CA ASP A 77 15.32 13.41 -13.94
C ASP A 77 14.58 12.81 -15.15
N ASN A 78 14.71 11.49 -15.35
CA ASN A 78 14.02 10.78 -16.41
C ASN A 78 12.50 10.79 -16.19
N ALA A 79 12.04 10.48 -14.97
CA ALA A 79 10.64 10.57 -14.57
C ALA A 79 10.09 11.97 -14.83
N ARG A 80 10.86 13.01 -14.48
CA ARG A 80 10.44 14.39 -14.70
C ARG A 80 10.33 14.82 -16.14
N ARG A 81 11.18 14.32 -17.02
CA ARG A 81 11.04 14.54 -18.47
C ARG A 81 9.83 13.81 -19.07
N GLN A 82 9.44 12.66 -18.53
CA GLN A 82 8.35 11.84 -19.09
C GLN A 82 6.94 12.25 -18.62
N LEU A 83 6.84 12.84 -17.43
CA LEU A 83 5.57 13.12 -16.75
C LEU A 83 5.17 14.60 -16.84
N PRO A 84 3.87 14.93 -16.90
CA PRO A 84 3.41 16.32 -16.88
C PRO A 84 3.71 17.01 -15.55
N HIS A 85 3.68 18.35 -15.53
CA HIS A 85 3.90 19.13 -14.30
C HIS A 85 2.82 18.92 -13.22
N SER A 86 1.63 18.47 -13.60
CA SER A 86 0.55 18.12 -12.67
C SER A 86 0.87 16.90 -11.79
N VAL A 87 1.77 16.03 -12.24
CA VAL A 87 2.22 14.86 -11.47
C VAL A 87 3.37 15.28 -10.57
N ARG A 88 3.21 15.08 -9.26
CA ARG A 88 4.28 15.24 -8.27
C ARG A 88 5.30 14.11 -8.47
N VAL A 89 6.58 14.41 -8.41
CA VAL A 89 7.64 13.38 -8.45
C VAL A 89 8.53 13.51 -7.23
N ILE A 90 8.72 12.41 -6.51
CA ILE A 90 9.56 12.35 -5.31
C ILE A 90 10.67 11.32 -5.49
N GLU A 91 11.84 11.63 -4.94
CA GLU A 91 12.94 10.68 -4.90
C GLU A 91 12.69 9.62 -3.82
N MET A 92 12.81 8.35 -4.18
CA MET A 92 12.64 7.21 -3.27
C MET A 92 13.39 5.99 -3.81
N SER A 93 14.30 5.41 -3.02
CA SER A 93 14.95 4.13 -3.35
C SER A 93 14.06 2.95 -2.97
N MET A 94 14.10 1.90 -3.79
CA MET A 94 13.19 0.74 -3.82
C MET A 94 13.80 -0.34 -4.74
N ASN A 95 13.39 -1.60 -4.61
CA ASN A 95 13.93 -2.73 -5.38
C ASN A 95 13.06 -3.07 -6.62
N ASP A 96 11.73 -3.02 -6.53
CA ASP A 96 10.82 -3.32 -7.67
C ASP A 96 9.48 -2.56 -7.57
N SER A 97 8.75 -2.36 -8.69
CA SER A 97 7.61 -1.41 -8.81
C SER A 97 6.23 -1.92 -8.42
N TRP A 98 6.08 -2.36 -7.16
CA TRP A 98 4.84 -2.99 -6.67
C TRP A 98 4.31 -2.37 -5.39
N PHE A 99 4.01 -1.06 -5.41
CA PHE A 99 3.45 -0.36 -4.25
C PHE A 99 2.12 -0.92 -3.74
N ARG A 100 1.40 -1.70 -4.57
CA ARG A 100 0.24 -2.45 -4.09
C ARG A 100 0.62 -3.41 -2.95
N ASP A 101 1.81 -3.99 -3.02
CA ASP A 101 2.23 -5.05 -2.13
C ASP A 101 3.21 -4.57 -1.06
N SER A 102 4.19 -3.73 -1.43
CA SER A 102 5.20 -3.18 -0.51
C SER A 102 4.84 -1.82 0.08
N GLY A 103 3.78 -1.17 -0.44
CA GLY A 103 3.29 0.11 0.04
C GLY A 103 2.43 -0.01 1.30
N PRO A 104 2.13 1.12 1.96
CA PRO A 104 1.31 1.11 3.15
C PRO A 104 -0.15 0.86 2.80
N THR A 105 -0.87 0.13 3.67
CA THR A 105 -2.33 0.07 3.61
C THR A 105 -2.91 1.21 4.45
N PHE A 106 -3.57 2.17 3.80
CA PHE A 106 -4.14 3.31 4.51
C PHE A 106 -5.46 2.95 5.19
N VAL A 107 -5.66 3.54 6.37
CA VAL A 107 -6.84 3.37 7.21
C VAL A 107 -7.35 4.74 7.60
N VAL A 108 -8.66 4.89 7.60
CA VAL A 108 -9.33 6.17 7.82
C VAL A 108 -10.19 6.06 9.06
N ASN A 109 -10.23 7.06 9.92
CA ASN A 109 -11.29 7.21 10.90
C ASN A 109 -12.19 8.38 10.54
N LYS A 110 -13.47 8.09 10.36
CA LYS A 110 -14.54 9.07 10.40
C LYS A 110 -15.00 9.37 11.84
N SER A 111 -14.58 10.52 12.39
CA SER A 111 -15.10 11.03 13.67
C SER A 111 -16.06 12.19 13.44
N LYS A 112 -17.28 12.11 13.99
CA LYS A 112 -18.20 13.24 14.02
C LYS A 112 -17.73 14.22 15.09
N SER A 113 -17.21 15.38 14.67
CA SER A 113 -16.79 16.43 15.60
C SER A 113 -17.96 17.34 15.99
N SER A 114 -18.93 17.55 15.10
CA SER A 114 -20.15 18.33 15.31
C SER A 114 -21.20 17.94 14.25
N PRO A 115 -22.50 18.24 14.43
CA PRO A 115 -23.50 18.07 13.37
C PRO A 115 -23.07 18.82 12.10
N GLY A 116 -22.86 18.09 10.99
CA GLY A 116 -22.36 18.65 9.74
C GLY A 116 -20.84 18.76 9.60
N ASN A 117 -20.03 18.46 10.64
CA ASN A 117 -18.58 18.47 10.56
C ASN A 117 -17.96 17.10 10.88
N THR A 118 -17.50 16.42 9.84
CA THR A 118 -16.82 15.13 9.94
C THR A 118 -15.32 15.35 9.82
N ILE A 119 -14.56 14.90 10.82
CA ILE A 119 -13.10 14.89 10.76
C ILE A 119 -12.66 13.50 10.36
N TYR A 120 -11.89 13.43 9.27
CA TYR A 120 -11.20 12.23 8.84
C TYR A 120 -9.80 12.22 9.44
N LYS A 121 -9.41 11.11 10.06
CA LYS A 121 -8.03 10.90 10.48
C LYS A 121 -7.46 9.69 9.77
N VAL A 122 -6.32 9.86 9.13
CA VAL A 122 -5.71 8.83 8.31
C VAL A 122 -4.48 8.29 9.02
N ALA A 123 -4.22 7.00 8.87
CA ALA A 123 -2.96 6.38 9.23
C ALA A 123 -2.56 5.33 8.19
N GLY A 124 -1.28 4.94 8.17
CA GLY A 124 -0.79 3.87 7.33
C GLY A 124 -0.38 2.65 8.16
N ILE A 125 -0.88 1.48 7.76
CA ILE A 125 -0.36 0.19 8.19
C ILE A 125 0.86 -0.13 7.34
N ASP A 126 1.94 -0.51 8.01
CA ASP A 126 3.21 -0.90 7.41
C ASP A 126 3.42 -2.39 7.67
N TRP A 127 3.05 -3.21 6.69
CA TRP A 127 3.20 -4.65 6.73
C TRP A 127 4.67 -5.04 6.52
N ASN A 128 5.06 -6.19 7.05
CA ASN A 128 6.35 -6.75 6.68
C ASN A 128 6.25 -7.32 5.25
N PHE A 129 7.33 -7.23 4.48
CA PHE A 129 7.36 -7.64 3.08
C PHE A 129 8.58 -8.54 2.82
N ASN A 130 8.41 -9.58 1.99
CA ASN A 130 9.48 -10.54 1.74
C ASN A 130 9.67 -10.94 0.27
N SER A 131 9.31 -10.09 -0.70
CA SER A 131 9.38 -10.45 -2.13
C SER A 131 8.51 -11.67 -2.49
N TRP A 132 7.32 -11.76 -1.89
CA TRP A 132 6.34 -12.82 -2.13
C TRP A 132 6.83 -14.25 -1.89
N GLY A 133 7.77 -14.46 -0.96
CA GLY A 133 8.25 -15.81 -0.64
C GLY A 133 9.63 -15.90 0.02
N GLY A 134 10.26 -14.77 0.31
CA GLY A 134 11.56 -14.71 0.97
C GLY A 134 12.71 -15.12 0.04
N ALA A 135 13.84 -15.50 0.63
CA ALA A 135 15.07 -15.72 -0.12
C ALA A 135 15.03 -16.99 -1.00
N GLU A 136 14.19 -17.96 -0.64
CA GLU A 136 14.09 -19.25 -1.32
C GLU A 136 13.05 -19.26 -2.44
N ASP A 137 11.84 -18.75 -2.16
CA ASP A 137 10.68 -18.84 -3.06
C ASP A 137 10.23 -17.47 -3.60
N GLY A 138 10.92 -16.38 -3.25
CA GLY A 138 10.55 -15.02 -3.64
C GLY A 138 10.98 -14.65 -5.06
N CYS A 139 10.45 -13.53 -5.56
CA CYS A 139 10.70 -13.07 -6.94
C CYS A 139 12.10 -12.47 -7.12
N TYR A 140 12.78 -12.11 -6.03
CA TYR A 140 14.15 -11.60 -6.01
C TYR A 140 14.73 -11.65 -4.61
N THR A 141 16.07 -11.69 -4.52
CA THR A 141 16.80 -12.03 -3.29
C THR A 141 17.11 -10.86 -2.38
N ASP A 142 17.02 -9.61 -2.85
CA ASP A 142 17.20 -8.39 -2.05
C ASP A 142 15.99 -7.46 -2.18
N TRP A 143 15.20 -7.38 -1.12
CA TRP A 143 14.04 -6.50 -0.95
C TRP A 143 14.23 -5.49 0.19
N GLY A 144 15.49 -5.23 0.57
CA GLY A 144 15.82 -4.37 1.71
C GLY A 144 15.32 -2.92 1.57
N LEU A 145 15.24 -2.40 0.33
CA LEU A 145 14.69 -1.08 0.07
C LEU A 145 13.15 -1.09 0.07
N ASP A 146 12.54 -2.18 -0.38
CA ASP A 146 11.08 -2.33 -0.41
C ASP A 146 10.47 -2.45 0.99
N LEU A 147 11.19 -3.03 1.95
CA LEU A 147 10.84 -2.98 3.38
C LEU A 147 10.72 -1.55 3.94
N LEU A 148 11.32 -0.56 3.28
CA LEU A 148 11.31 0.83 3.73
C LEU A 148 10.23 1.66 3.02
N VAL A 149 9.60 1.14 1.96
CA VAL A 149 8.67 1.89 1.10
C VAL A 149 7.48 2.42 1.90
N ALA A 150 6.77 1.55 2.63
CA ALA A 150 5.64 1.93 3.46
C ALA A 150 6.01 3.02 4.49
N LYS A 151 7.10 2.83 5.23
CA LYS A 151 7.62 3.83 6.18
C LYS A 151 7.93 5.18 5.50
N LYS A 152 8.59 5.17 4.34
CA LYS A 152 8.95 6.40 3.61
C LYS A 152 7.71 7.14 3.14
N ILE A 153 6.75 6.45 2.52
CA ILE A 153 5.49 7.02 2.06
C ILE A 153 4.72 7.66 3.22
N ILE A 154 4.50 6.91 4.31
CA ILE A 154 3.79 7.40 5.50
C ILE A 154 4.47 8.65 6.07
N SER A 155 5.81 8.69 6.07
CA SER A 155 6.58 9.84 6.56
C SER A 155 6.46 11.07 5.65
N VAL A 156 6.50 10.88 4.32
CA VAL A 156 6.31 11.96 3.34
C VAL A 156 4.92 12.59 3.47
N GLU A 157 3.90 11.77 3.66
CA GLU A 157 2.51 12.22 3.88
C GLU A 157 2.25 12.70 5.32
N ARG A 158 3.24 12.60 6.22
CA ARG A 158 3.15 13.02 7.64
C ARG A 158 2.02 12.33 8.41
N LEU A 159 1.80 11.06 8.12
CA LEU A 159 0.74 10.26 8.71
C LEU A 159 1.26 9.40 9.88
N PRO A 160 0.41 9.03 10.85
CA PRO A 160 0.72 8.00 11.83
C PRO A 160 1.04 6.67 11.16
N ARG A 161 2.07 5.98 11.66
CA ARG A 161 2.54 4.68 11.17
C ARG A 161 2.22 3.58 12.17
N PHE A 162 1.67 2.47 11.67
CA PHE A 162 1.42 1.25 12.44
C PHE A 162 2.19 0.07 11.85
N PRO A 163 3.41 -0.21 12.33
CA PRO A 163 4.20 -1.33 11.85
C PRO A 163 3.63 -2.66 12.34
N GLN A 164 3.63 -3.65 11.45
CA GLN A 164 3.19 -5.02 11.71
C GLN A 164 4.34 -6.00 11.52
N SER A 165 4.32 -7.11 12.28
CA SER A 165 5.32 -8.18 12.16
C SER A 165 4.96 -9.24 11.13
N ILE A 166 3.66 -9.40 10.84
CA ILE A 166 3.17 -10.37 9.85
C ILE A 166 3.64 -9.97 8.45
N ILE A 167 4.06 -10.97 7.67
CA ILE A 167 4.35 -10.79 6.25
C ILE A 167 3.02 -10.77 5.51
N LEU A 168 2.71 -9.66 4.87
CA LEU A 168 1.48 -9.49 4.12
C LEU A 168 1.66 -8.48 3.01
N GLU A 169 1.17 -8.83 1.83
CA GLU A 169 1.10 -7.92 0.70
C GLU A 169 -0.28 -7.29 0.64
N GLY A 170 -0.36 -5.96 0.45
CA GLY A 170 -1.65 -5.28 0.33
C GLY A 170 -2.53 -5.81 -0.81
N GLY A 171 -1.97 -6.52 -1.80
CA GLY A 171 -2.71 -7.14 -2.91
C GLY A 171 -3.34 -8.48 -2.57
N SER A 172 -2.96 -9.09 -1.45
CA SER A 172 -3.48 -10.38 -0.98
C SER A 172 -4.82 -10.27 -0.25
N ILE A 173 -5.24 -9.06 0.09
CA ILE A 173 -6.47 -8.78 0.83
C ILE A 173 -7.35 -7.76 0.10
N HIS A 174 -8.66 -7.87 0.31
CA HIS A 174 -9.65 -6.91 -0.15
C HIS A 174 -10.70 -6.72 0.94
N VAL A 175 -11.11 -5.49 1.23
CA VAL A 175 -12.18 -5.26 2.22
C VAL A 175 -13.28 -4.39 1.65
N ASP A 176 -14.49 -4.59 2.17
CA ASP A 176 -15.68 -3.84 1.78
C ASP A 176 -15.83 -2.49 2.50
N GLY A 177 -15.09 -2.27 3.59
CA GLY A 177 -15.25 -1.09 4.46
C GLY A 177 -16.44 -1.18 5.43
N GLU A 178 -17.13 -2.31 5.46
CA GLU A 178 -18.26 -2.59 6.37
C GLU A 178 -17.95 -3.70 7.38
N GLY A 179 -16.81 -4.37 7.23
CA GLY A 179 -16.31 -5.33 8.21
C GLY A 179 -15.96 -6.70 7.65
N THR A 180 -15.90 -6.84 6.32
CA THR A 180 -15.55 -8.09 5.66
C THR A 180 -14.20 -7.96 4.98
N CYS A 181 -13.35 -8.96 5.16
CA CYS A 181 -12.08 -9.08 4.43
C CYS A 181 -12.08 -10.37 3.61
N LEU A 182 -11.89 -10.22 2.29
CA LEU A 182 -11.64 -11.30 1.35
C LEU A 182 -10.13 -11.54 1.22
N THR A 183 -9.74 -12.81 1.24
CA THR A 183 -8.36 -13.26 1.04
C THR A 183 -8.38 -14.68 0.45
N THR A 184 -7.23 -15.22 0.07
CA THR A 184 -7.10 -16.62 -0.39
C THR A 184 -6.30 -17.46 0.59
N GLU A 185 -6.68 -18.73 0.78
CA GLU A 185 -5.89 -19.66 1.61
C GLU A 185 -4.52 -19.92 1.00
N GLU A 186 -4.48 -20.08 -0.33
CA GLU A 186 -3.25 -20.33 -1.10
C GLU A 186 -2.17 -19.28 -0.86
N CYS A 187 -2.55 -18.01 -0.63
CA CYS A 187 -1.62 -16.93 -0.38
C CYS A 187 -1.21 -16.86 1.10
N LEU A 188 -2.15 -16.58 2.01
CA LEU A 188 -1.77 -16.25 3.39
C LEU A 188 -1.35 -17.46 4.24
N LEU A 189 -1.80 -18.67 3.89
CA LEU A 189 -1.38 -19.91 4.57
C LEU A 189 -0.15 -20.54 3.91
N ASN A 190 0.43 -19.91 2.90
CA ASN A 190 1.64 -20.41 2.29
C ASN A 190 2.79 -20.40 3.30
N LYS A 191 3.56 -21.49 3.33
CA LYS A 191 4.74 -21.66 4.21
C LYS A 191 5.80 -20.58 4.02
N ASN A 192 5.84 -19.93 2.86
CA ASN A 192 6.80 -18.88 2.54
C ASN A 192 6.35 -17.47 2.99
N ARG A 193 5.17 -17.37 3.63
CA ARG A 193 4.67 -16.18 4.32
C ARG A 193 4.89 -16.33 5.82
N ASN A 194 3.88 -16.83 6.53
CA ASN A 194 3.85 -16.89 7.99
C ASN A 194 3.70 -18.34 8.46
N PRO A 195 4.71 -19.23 8.26
CA PRO A 195 4.58 -20.66 8.54
C PRO A 195 4.38 -20.99 10.03
N HIS A 196 4.62 -20.01 10.89
CA HIS A 196 4.49 -20.11 12.35
C HIS A 196 3.11 -19.65 12.85
N LEU A 197 2.24 -19.13 11.98
CA LEU A 197 0.89 -18.70 12.32
C LEU A 197 -0.13 -19.67 11.77
N THR A 198 -1.10 -20.02 12.60
CA THR A 198 -2.30 -20.73 12.18
C THR A 198 -3.26 -19.79 11.44
N LYS A 199 -4.21 -20.36 10.70
CA LYS A 199 -5.29 -19.60 10.04
C LYS A 199 -6.00 -18.65 11.01
N VAL A 200 -6.37 -19.14 12.20
CA VAL A 200 -7.04 -18.32 13.24
C VAL A 200 -6.14 -17.18 13.72
N GLN A 201 -4.85 -17.43 13.93
CA GLN A 201 -3.92 -16.38 14.33
C GLN A 201 -3.74 -15.32 13.24
N ILE A 202 -3.72 -15.71 11.95
CA ILE A 202 -3.69 -14.75 10.84
C ILE A 202 -4.96 -13.91 10.83
N GLU A 203 -6.13 -14.53 11.02
CA GLU A 203 -7.39 -13.78 11.15
C GLU A 203 -7.35 -12.79 12.32
N ASP A 204 -6.85 -13.22 13.48
CA ASP A 204 -6.73 -12.37 14.66
C ASP A 204 -5.77 -11.20 14.43
N GLU A 205 -4.64 -11.42 13.74
CA GLU A 205 -3.70 -10.35 13.35
C GLU A 205 -4.34 -9.38 12.35
N LEU A 206 -5.14 -9.85 11.39
CA LEU A 206 -5.85 -8.98 10.47
C LEU A 206 -6.94 -8.17 11.16
N LYS A 207 -7.65 -8.77 12.11
CA LYS A 207 -8.67 -8.09 12.94
C LYS A 207 -8.06 -7.13 13.96
N THR A 208 -6.85 -7.43 14.46
CA THR A 208 -6.22 -6.71 15.58
C THR A 208 -5.18 -5.68 15.12
N GLY A 209 -4.32 -6.07 14.17
CA GLY A 209 -3.25 -5.27 13.57
C GLY A 209 -3.78 -4.09 12.73
N THR A 210 -5.06 -4.12 12.36
CA THR A 210 -5.76 -3.00 11.73
C THR A 210 -6.35 -1.99 12.73
N LEU A 211 -6.01 -2.14 14.02
CA LEU A 211 -6.46 -1.38 15.20
C LEU A 211 -7.94 -1.62 15.52
N LEU A 212 -8.13 -2.33 16.64
CA LEU A 212 -9.35 -2.72 17.39
C LEU A 212 -10.36 -1.61 17.75
N SER A 213 -10.62 -0.69 16.84
CA SER A 213 -11.79 0.18 16.82
C SER A 213 -12.07 0.79 15.45
N ILE A 214 -11.13 0.72 14.49
CA ILE A 214 -11.26 1.37 13.18
C ILE A 214 -11.88 0.45 12.13
N PHE A 215 -11.54 -0.84 12.19
CA PHE A 215 -12.23 -1.89 11.45
C PHE A 215 -12.94 -2.79 12.45
N ILE A 216 -14.25 -2.91 12.32
CA ILE A 216 -14.93 -4.09 12.84
C ILE A 216 -14.78 -5.12 11.72
N LEU A 217 -13.56 -5.63 11.47
CA LEU A 217 -13.43 -6.83 10.64
C LEU A 217 -14.10 -7.95 11.44
N SER A 218 -15.40 -8.15 11.20
CA SER A 218 -16.19 -9.20 11.83
C SER A 218 -16.08 -10.51 11.08
N GLU A 219 -15.83 -10.44 9.77
CA GLU A 219 -15.90 -11.59 8.89
C GLU A 219 -14.67 -11.68 7.98
N MET A 220 -14.15 -12.91 7.86
CA MET A 220 -13.05 -13.27 6.97
C MET A 220 -13.59 -14.27 5.95
N CYS A 221 -13.55 -13.91 4.68
CA CYS A 221 -13.95 -14.77 3.58
C CYS A 221 -12.70 -15.32 2.90
N TRP A 222 -12.48 -16.62 3.07
CA TRP A 222 -11.35 -17.34 2.48
C TRP A 222 -11.79 -18.02 1.19
N LEU A 223 -11.15 -17.64 0.09
CA LEU A 223 -11.26 -18.29 -1.23
C LEU A 223 -10.25 -19.43 -1.38
#